data_AF-A0A6P6BE30-F1
#
_entry.id   AF-A0A6P6BE30-F1
#
_cell.length_a   1.000
_cell.length_b   1.000
_cell.length_c   1.000
_cell.angle_alpha   90.00
_cell.angle_beta   90.00
_cell.angle_gamma   90.00
#
_symmetry.space_group_name_H-M   'P 1'
#
loop_
_entity.id
_entity.type
_entity.pdbx_description
1 polymer ?
#
loop_
_entity_poly.entity_id
_entity_poly.type
_entity_poly.pdbx_seq_one_letter_code
_entity_poly.pdbx_strand_id
1 'polypeptide(L)'
;MESVKCNARFIFIAVAVVLSQALTVTSVVVPTSNCYALDNSSRLFDFSGWVGAPFVYEGKDTDVVIRFCKDVESRSQMGYVDFGRFDKFNHFVAGSGHVDLVQGFYNGDLLNCENTFDKMGRTAQVNIICGHCLNGQCKGQLGCICNVSYESTCRAIVELAIPCEKPGPRVFQGFTVGFHPRSREIVYNGMTQLGFEKSHHDFSFSTEQPHVTLYLTAIASHSYRVQKPIIKVFPENGLEIKLTGTGATGNPPTTLSPSTLLLDWRCLKAHNTPYEVNITIPVVGYEPIEFVLTKMCGEWKRAKLLTSRGP
;
A
#
# COMPACT_ATOMS: atom_id res chain seq x y z
N MET A 1 -5.84 -11.99 -59.75
CA MET A 1 -5.25 -13.17 -59.09
C MET A 1 -4.20 -12.68 -58.12
N GLU A 2 -4.59 -12.37 -56.88
CA GLU A 2 -3.64 -12.27 -55.76
C GLU A 2 -4.30 -12.92 -54.55
N SER A 3 -3.83 -14.14 -54.25
CA SER A 3 -4.21 -14.91 -53.09
C SER A 3 -3.52 -14.31 -51.88
N VAL A 4 -4.26 -13.57 -51.06
CA VAL A 4 -3.81 -13.17 -49.72
C VAL A 4 -3.65 -14.44 -48.89
N LYS A 5 -2.42 -14.97 -48.84
CA LYS A 5 -2.03 -16.05 -47.92
C LYS A 5 -2.09 -15.46 -46.50
N CYS A 6 -3.22 -15.67 -45.84
CA CYS A 6 -3.37 -15.41 -44.42
C CYS A 6 -2.37 -16.31 -43.67
N ASN A 7 -1.28 -15.70 -43.21
CA ASN A 7 -0.14 -16.39 -42.67
C ASN A 7 -0.48 -16.84 -41.25
N ALA A 8 -0.95 -18.09 -41.10
CA ALA A 8 -1.44 -18.66 -39.84
C ALA A 8 -0.48 -18.44 -38.65
N ARG A 9 0.83 -18.33 -38.90
CA ARG A 9 1.84 -18.00 -37.88
C ARG A 9 1.63 -16.64 -37.20
N PHE A 10 1.15 -15.61 -37.92
CA PHE A 10 0.88 -14.30 -37.34
C PHE A 10 -0.36 -14.32 -36.44
N ILE A 11 -1.37 -15.13 -36.78
CA ILE A 11 -2.56 -15.34 -35.94
C ILE A 11 -2.17 -16.11 -34.67
N PHE A 12 -1.33 -17.15 -34.77
CA PHE A 12 -0.84 -17.88 -33.60
C PHE A 12 0.02 -17.01 -32.67
N ILE A 13 0.85 -16.10 -33.20
CA ILE A 13 1.63 -15.16 -32.37
C ILE A 13 0.71 -14.12 -31.73
N ALA A 14 -0.27 -13.57 -32.45
CA ALA A 14 -1.24 -12.64 -31.88
C ALA A 14 -2.10 -13.29 -30.79
N VAL A 15 -2.57 -14.53 -31.01
CA VAL A 15 -3.33 -15.31 -30.02
C VAL A 15 -2.45 -15.70 -28.83
N ALA A 16 -1.18 -16.03 -29.04
CA ALA A 16 -0.24 -16.28 -27.94
C ALA A 16 0.06 -15.02 -27.14
N VAL A 17 0.22 -13.85 -27.77
CA VAL A 17 0.40 -12.55 -27.09
C VAL A 17 -0.87 -12.11 -26.35
N VAL A 18 -2.06 -12.43 -26.88
CA VAL A 18 -3.34 -12.18 -26.19
C VAL A 18 -3.56 -13.17 -25.03
N LEU A 19 -3.15 -14.43 -25.15
CA LEU A 19 -3.19 -15.43 -24.06
C LEU A 19 -2.08 -15.26 -23.01
N SER A 20 -0.98 -14.58 -23.37
CA SER A 20 0.10 -14.19 -22.45
C SER A 20 -0.01 -12.74 -21.98
N GLN A 21 -1.19 -12.14 -22.12
CA GLN A 21 -1.65 -11.20 -21.10
C GLN A 21 -1.77 -11.99 -19.80
N ALA A 22 -0.63 -12.17 -19.14
CA ALA A 22 -0.54 -12.55 -17.75
C ALA A 22 -1.65 -11.79 -17.04
N LEU A 23 -2.51 -12.54 -16.34
CA LEU A 23 -3.48 -11.99 -15.40
C LEU A 23 -2.80 -10.84 -14.67
N THR A 24 -3.10 -9.60 -15.06
CA THR A 24 -2.60 -8.44 -14.35
C THR A 24 -3.35 -8.47 -13.04
N VAL A 25 -2.71 -9.09 -12.05
CA VAL A 25 -3.08 -9.12 -10.64
C VAL A 25 -3.26 -7.66 -10.22
N THR A 26 -4.50 -7.21 -10.10
CA THR A 26 -4.79 -5.88 -9.56
C THR A 26 -4.83 -5.98 -8.04
N SER A 27 -3.67 -6.32 -7.45
CA SER A 27 -3.49 -6.19 -6.01
C SER A 27 -3.43 -4.71 -5.65
N VAL A 28 -4.06 -4.32 -4.54
CA VAL A 28 -3.78 -3.00 -3.95
C VAL A 28 -2.42 -3.09 -3.25
N VAL A 29 -1.38 -2.66 -3.94
CA VAL A 29 -0.03 -2.59 -3.37
C VAL A 29 0.07 -1.34 -2.49
N VAL A 30 0.81 -1.45 -1.38
CA VAL A 30 1.14 -0.29 -0.56
C VAL A 30 1.89 0.76 -1.40
N PRO A 31 1.53 2.05 -1.31
CA PRO A 31 2.26 3.10 -2.00
C PRO A 31 3.75 3.12 -1.65
N THR A 32 4.56 3.62 -2.58
CA THR A 32 6.03 3.65 -2.45
C THR A 32 6.55 4.58 -1.34
N SER A 33 5.68 5.44 -0.82
CA SER A 33 5.96 6.36 0.28
C SER A 33 4.81 6.35 1.28
N ASN A 34 5.03 6.85 2.49
CA ASN A 34 3.96 7.07 3.48
C ASN A 34 3.03 8.26 3.14
N CYS A 35 3.21 8.92 2.00
CA CYS A 35 2.36 9.99 1.50
C CYS A 35 1.16 9.42 0.75
N TYR A 36 0.21 8.87 1.48
CA TYR A 36 -1.06 8.39 0.94
C TYR A 36 -2.17 8.54 1.98
N ALA A 37 -3.42 8.52 1.55
CA ALA A 37 -4.56 8.60 2.45
C ALA A 37 -5.67 7.63 2.06
N LEU A 38 -6.54 7.32 3.02
CA LEU A 38 -7.78 6.59 2.78
C LEU A 38 -8.95 7.50 3.13
N ASP A 39 -9.89 7.65 2.20
CA ASP A 39 -11.12 8.41 2.46
C ASP A 39 -12.12 7.62 3.32
N ASN A 40 -13.27 8.24 3.62
CA ASN A 40 -14.36 7.62 4.39
C ASN A 40 -14.98 6.39 3.68
N SER A 41 -14.75 6.22 2.38
CA SER A 41 -15.19 5.06 1.60
C SER A 41 -14.11 3.97 1.48
N SER A 42 -12.99 4.14 2.19
CA SER A 42 -11.76 3.35 2.13
C SER A 42 -11.07 3.36 0.77
N ARG A 43 -11.17 4.44 0.00
CA ARG A 43 -10.46 4.57 -1.27
C ARG A 43 -9.08 5.15 -1.06
N LEU A 44 -8.11 4.57 -1.75
CA LEU A 44 -6.72 4.98 -1.71
C LEU A 44 -6.47 6.23 -2.56
N PHE A 45 -5.87 7.23 -1.94
CA PHE A 45 -5.25 8.38 -2.58
C PHE A 45 -3.74 8.24 -2.44
N ASP A 46 -3.06 7.95 -3.53
CA ASP A 46 -1.60 7.86 -3.57
C ASP A 46 -1.01 9.20 -3.98
N PHE A 47 -0.31 9.84 -3.03
CA PHE A 47 0.38 11.11 -3.23
C PHE A 47 1.91 10.93 -3.29
N SER A 48 2.43 9.71 -3.53
CA SER A 48 3.87 9.46 -3.67
C SER A 48 4.55 10.38 -4.68
N GLY A 49 3.86 10.75 -5.77
CA GLY A 49 4.39 11.67 -6.77
C GLY A 49 4.47 13.14 -6.33
N TRP A 50 3.87 13.49 -5.19
CA TRP A 50 3.70 14.87 -4.70
C TRP A 50 4.59 15.16 -3.50
N VAL A 51 5.36 14.17 -3.04
CA VAL A 51 6.26 14.31 -1.89
C VAL A 51 7.22 15.47 -2.11
N GLY A 52 7.18 16.44 -1.20
CA GLY A 52 8.01 17.64 -1.22
C GLY A 52 7.52 18.76 -2.15
N ALA A 53 6.37 18.59 -2.82
CA ALA A 53 5.77 19.66 -3.61
C ALA A 53 5.50 20.89 -2.74
N PRO A 54 6.01 22.08 -3.11
CA PRO A 54 5.84 23.29 -2.33
C PRO A 54 4.51 23.97 -2.65
N PHE A 55 3.79 24.36 -1.61
CA PHE A 55 2.64 25.25 -1.69
C PHE A 55 2.93 26.51 -0.89
N VAL A 56 2.81 27.66 -1.53
CA VAL A 56 3.08 28.97 -0.92
C VAL A 56 1.80 29.78 -0.91
N TYR A 57 1.50 30.36 0.24
CA TYR A 57 0.43 31.32 0.44
C TYR A 57 1.05 32.67 0.82
N GLU A 58 0.86 33.67 -0.04
CA GLU A 58 1.30 35.04 0.22
C GLU A 58 0.18 35.76 0.98
N GLY A 59 0.37 35.91 2.28
CA GLY A 59 -0.57 36.60 3.15
C GLY A 59 -0.32 38.09 3.18
N LYS A 60 -1.25 38.86 3.75
CA LYS A 60 -1.02 40.30 3.98
C LYS A 60 0.05 40.55 5.05
N ASP A 61 0.06 39.70 6.08
CA ASP A 61 0.91 39.86 7.27
C ASP A 61 1.96 38.75 7.42
N THR A 62 1.63 37.52 7.00
CA THR A 62 2.50 36.36 7.12
C THR A 62 2.35 35.44 5.92
N ASP A 63 3.49 35.00 5.38
CA ASP A 63 3.53 33.98 4.33
C ASP A 63 3.55 32.58 4.96
N VAL A 64 2.88 31.63 4.31
CA VAL A 64 2.88 30.22 4.72
C VAL A 64 3.42 29.35 3.60
N VAL A 65 4.34 28.48 3.97
CA VAL A 65 4.93 27.48 3.07
C VAL A 65 4.64 26.10 3.62
N ILE A 66 4.03 25.26 2.81
CA ILE A 66 3.83 23.83 3.08
C ILE A 66 4.66 23.05 2.07
N ARG A 67 5.36 22.02 2.56
CA ARG A 67 5.83 20.94 1.70
C ARG A 67 4.99 19.71 1.92
N PHE A 68 4.36 19.24 0.86
CA PHE A 68 3.41 18.13 0.96
C PHE A 68 4.14 16.84 1.35
N CYS A 69 3.75 16.23 2.47
CA CYS A 69 4.38 15.01 3.01
C CYS A 69 5.91 15.07 3.17
N LYS A 70 6.46 16.25 3.45
CA LYS A 70 7.90 16.40 3.65
C LYS A 70 8.19 17.62 4.51
N ASP A 71 9.28 17.55 5.27
CA ASP A 71 9.79 18.70 6.00
C ASP A 71 10.27 19.82 5.05
N VAL A 72 10.12 21.06 5.52
CA VAL A 72 10.68 22.23 4.86
C VAL A 72 12.18 22.31 5.16
N GLU A 73 13.01 21.88 4.21
CA GLU A 73 14.48 21.78 4.37
C GLU A 73 15.25 23.08 4.02
N SER A 74 14.58 24.24 3.97
CA SER A 74 15.29 25.52 3.81
C SER A 74 15.85 25.98 5.16
N ARG A 75 17.12 26.44 5.19
CA ARG A 75 17.69 27.06 6.39
C ARG A 75 16.77 28.21 6.84
N SER A 76 16.26 28.12 8.06
CA SER A 76 15.56 29.21 8.73
C SER A 76 16.50 30.42 8.81
N GLN A 77 16.35 31.36 7.89
CA GLN A 77 16.82 32.73 8.12
C GLN A 77 15.93 33.35 9.22
N MET A 78 16.38 34.43 9.87
CA MET A 78 15.55 35.11 10.88
C MET A 78 14.16 35.44 10.30
N GLY A 79 13.08 34.95 10.94
CA GLY A 79 11.69 35.26 10.56
C GLY A 79 10.75 34.08 10.29
N TYR A 80 11.24 32.84 10.22
CA TYR A 80 10.38 31.65 10.06
C TYR A 80 9.95 31.05 11.41
N VAL A 81 8.73 30.54 11.46
CA VAL A 81 8.16 29.81 12.62
C VAL A 81 7.81 28.39 12.17
N ASP A 82 8.37 27.38 12.84
CA ASP A 82 8.09 25.97 12.56
C ASP A 82 6.75 25.57 13.20
N PHE A 83 5.76 25.23 12.37
CA PHE A 83 4.45 24.77 12.84
C PHE A 83 4.32 23.25 12.91
N GLY A 84 5.33 22.49 12.49
CA GLY A 84 5.30 21.04 12.59
C GLY A 84 6.06 20.36 11.46
N ARG A 85 6.37 19.10 11.71
CA ARG A 85 7.17 18.23 10.86
C ARG A 85 6.33 17.07 10.36
N PHE A 86 6.68 16.59 9.19
CA PHE A 86 6.18 15.34 8.65
C PHE A 86 7.06 14.21 9.18
N ASP A 87 6.63 13.58 10.28
CA ASP A 87 7.34 12.43 10.86
C ASP A 87 7.15 11.17 9.99
N LYS A 88 7.81 10.07 10.37
CA LYS A 88 7.73 8.76 9.69
C LYS A 88 6.30 8.19 9.64
N PHE A 89 5.43 8.61 10.56
CA PHE A 89 4.06 8.12 10.62
C PHE A 89 3.18 8.85 9.61
N ASN A 90 2.34 8.09 8.92
CA ASN A 90 1.31 8.64 8.06
C ASN A 90 0.22 9.29 8.94
N HIS A 91 0.20 10.63 8.99
CA HIS A 91 -0.77 11.43 9.74
C HIS A 91 -1.96 11.89 8.88
N PHE A 92 -2.29 11.15 7.82
CA PHE A 92 -3.51 11.39 7.06
C PHE A 92 -4.71 10.75 7.74
N VAL A 93 -5.80 11.50 7.79
CA VAL A 93 -7.13 11.00 8.18
C VAL A 93 -8.17 11.46 7.17
N ALA A 94 -9.27 10.73 7.09
CA ALA A 94 -10.40 11.14 6.27
C ALA A 94 -11.03 12.42 6.84
N GLY A 95 -11.37 13.36 5.96
CA GLY A 95 -12.04 14.60 6.32
C GLY A 95 -13.53 14.43 6.58
N SER A 96 -14.19 15.55 6.87
CA SER A 96 -15.65 15.63 7.03
C SER A 96 -16.19 16.95 6.50
N GLY A 97 -17.47 16.98 6.13
CA GLY A 97 -18.10 18.17 5.56
C GLY A 97 -17.55 18.51 4.18
N HIS A 98 -16.93 19.69 4.05
CA HIS A 98 -16.34 20.17 2.80
C HIS A 98 -14.87 19.77 2.61
N VAL A 99 -14.27 19.10 3.61
CA VAL A 99 -12.88 18.65 3.59
C VAL A 99 -12.86 17.16 3.27
N ASP A 100 -12.08 16.78 2.27
CA ASP A 100 -11.98 15.38 1.83
C ASP A 100 -10.96 14.59 2.66
N LEU A 101 -9.79 15.19 2.92
CA LEU A 101 -8.69 14.58 3.66
C LEU A 101 -8.04 15.60 4.58
N VAL A 102 -7.41 15.14 5.66
CA VAL A 102 -6.66 15.99 6.58
C VAL A 102 -5.27 15.43 6.76
N GLN A 103 -4.25 16.28 6.60
CA GLN A 103 -2.86 15.95 6.91
C GLN A 103 -2.42 16.72 8.15
N GLY A 104 -1.96 15.98 9.16
CA GLY A 104 -1.38 16.55 10.39
C GLY A 104 0.13 16.75 10.30
N PHE A 105 0.61 17.86 10.86
CA PHE A 105 2.01 18.16 11.13
C PHE A 105 2.17 18.47 12.62
N TYR A 106 3.15 17.85 13.26
CA TYR A 106 3.33 17.88 14.71
C TYR A 106 4.79 18.18 15.08
N ASN A 107 5.07 18.47 16.36
CA ASN A 107 6.41 18.70 16.87
C ASN A 107 7.11 19.93 16.27
N GLY A 108 6.36 21.02 16.06
CA GLY A 108 6.90 22.32 15.68
C GLY A 108 7.54 23.07 16.83
N ASP A 109 7.82 24.36 16.64
CA ASP A 109 8.48 25.21 17.63
C ASP A 109 7.71 25.26 18.95
N LEU A 110 8.44 25.20 20.06
CA LEU A 110 7.86 25.21 21.41
C LEU A 110 7.55 26.60 21.94
N LEU A 111 8.17 27.67 21.40
CA LEU A 111 8.07 29.03 21.93
C LEU A 111 6.59 29.44 22.11
N ASN A 112 6.17 29.77 23.34
CA ASN A 112 4.78 30.10 23.73
C ASN A 112 3.75 28.94 23.70
N CYS A 113 4.19 27.70 23.46
CA CYS A 113 3.36 26.49 23.36
C CYS A 113 3.77 25.38 24.36
N GLU A 114 4.70 25.70 25.28
CA GLU A 114 5.34 24.80 26.24
C GLU A 114 4.37 24.17 27.26
N ASN A 115 3.28 24.87 27.56
CA ASN A 115 2.31 24.48 28.59
C ASN A 115 1.13 23.64 28.03
N THR A 116 1.17 23.27 26.75
CA THR A 116 0.14 22.40 26.16
C THR A 116 0.27 20.98 26.73
N PHE A 117 -0.86 20.33 27.06
CA PHE A 117 -0.89 19.02 27.72
C PHE A 117 -0.11 17.92 26.95
N ASP A 118 -0.08 18.01 25.63
CA ASP A 118 0.54 17.00 24.76
C ASP A 118 2.04 17.25 24.51
N LYS A 119 2.57 18.41 24.94
CA LYS A 119 3.97 18.86 24.72
C LYS A 119 4.46 18.77 23.26
N MET A 120 3.55 18.71 22.29
CA MET A 120 3.89 18.55 20.86
C MET A 120 4.30 19.86 20.17
N GLY A 121 4.50 20.96 20.92
CA GLY A 121 4.82 22.27 20.38
C GLY A 121 3.73 22.82 19.46
N ARG A 122 4.12 23.62 18.48
CA ARG A 122 3.21 24.05 17.42
C ARG A 122 2.76 22.87 16.57
N THR A 123 1.54 22.97 16.07
CA THR A 123 0.93 22.00 15.16
C THR A 123 0.31 22.69 13.95
N ALA A 124 0.30 21.99 12.82
CA ALA A 124 -0.43 22.42 11.63
C ALA A 124 -1.36 21.32 11.14
N GLN A 125 -2.56 21.73 10.75
CA GLN A 125 -3.56 20.89 10.13
C GLN A 125 -3.79 21.39 8.70
N VAL A 126 -3.52 20.55 7.72
CA VAL A 126 -3.80 20.84 6.32
C VAL A 126 -5.09 20.13 5.91
N ASN A 127 -6.15 20.91 5.75
CA ASN A 127 -7.44 20.46 5.24
C ASN A 127 -7.38 20.42 3.72
N ILE A 128 -7.40 19.22 3.17
CA ILE A 128 -7.29 18.97 1.74
C ILE A 128 -8.69 18.88 1.15
N ILE A 129 -8.93 19.70 0.14
CA ILE A 129 -10.18 19.80 -0.61
C ILE A 129 -9.91 19.34 -2.04
N CYS A 130 -10.66 18.37 -2.50
CA CYS A 130 -10.60 17.88 -3.86
C CYS A 130 -11.28 18.86 -4.82
N GLY A 131 -10.51 19.46 -5.71
CA GLY A 131 -10.98 20.38 -6.73
C GLY A 131 -10.26 21.72 -6.67
N HIS A 132 -11.03 22.80 -6.51
CA HIS A 132 -10.53 24.17 -6.61
C HIS A 132 -11.00 25.01 -5.42
N CYS A 133 -10.22 26.03 -5.06
CA CYS A 133 -10.66 27.03 -4.10
C CYS A 133 -11.89 27.78 -4.62
N LEU A 134 -12.86 28.05 -3.74
CA LEU A 134 -14.07 28.81 -4.07
C LEU A 134 -13.77 30.20 -4.66
N ASN A 135 -12.62 30.78 -4.29
CA ASN A 135 -12.18 32.10 -4.75
C ASN A 135 -11.53 32.10 -6.14
N GLY A 136 -11.38 30.93 -6.79
CA GLY A 136 -10.81 30.82 -8.15
C GLY A 136 -9.33 31.23 -8.27
N GLN A 137 -8.63 31.44 -7.16
CA GLN A 137 -7.26 31.97 -7.13
C GLN A 137 -6.17 30.93 -7.47
N CYS A 138 -6.52 29.65 -7.62
CA CYS A 138 -5.54 28.63 -7.99
C CYS A 138 -5.06 28.79 -9.43
N LYS A 139 -3.77 29.12 -9.59
CA LYS A 139 -3.10 29.21 -10.90
C LYS A 139 -2.19 28.00 -11.20
N GLY A 140 -2.00 27.08 -10.25
CA GLY A 140 -1.08 25.95 -10.35
C GLY A 140 -1.74 24.65 -10.79
N GLN A 141 -0.98 23.78 -11.47
CA GLN A 141 -1.43 22.44 -11.87
C GLN A 141 -1.56 21.47 -10.68
N LEU A 142 -0.80 21.65 -9.61
CA LEU A 142 -0.82 20.79 -8.42
C LEU A 142 -1.83 21.25 -7.34
N GLY A 143 -2.52 22.37 -7.55
CA GLY A 143 -3.39 22.98 -6.54
C GLY A 143 -2.81 24.26 -5.93
N CYS A 144 -3.49 24.78 -4.91
CA CYS A 144 -3.05 25.97 -4.18
C CYS A 144 -3.69 26.06 -2.78
N ILE A 145 -3.09 26.87 -1.90
CA ILE A 145 -3.66 27.17 -0.59
C ILE A 145 -4.79 28.18 -0.77
N CYS A 146 -5.99 27.82 -0.31
CA CYS A 146 -7.20 28.64 -0.38
C CYS A 146 -7.27 29.65 0.75
N ASN A 147 -6.88 29.22 1.96
CA ASN A 147 -6.99 30.01 3.16
C ASN A 147 -6.02 29.50 4.22
N VAL A 148 -5.56 30.41 5.07
CA VAL A 148 -4.75 30.11 6.25
C VAL A 148 -5.43 30.79 7.43
N SER A 149 -5.70 30.02 8.47
CA SER A 149 -6.26 30.51 9.73
C SER A 149 -5.46 29.97 10.91
N TYR A 150 -5.50 30.70 12.02
CA TYR A 150 -4.83 30.30 13.25
C TYR A 150 -5.88 30.21 14.34
N GLU A 151 -6.09 29.01 14.88
CA GLU A 151 -6.98 28.82 16.03
C GLU A 151 -6.34 29.37 17.31
N SER A 152 -5.01 29.26 17.38
CA SER A 152 -4.18 29.87 18.41
C SER A 152 -2.78 30.15 17.87
N THR A 153 -1.92 30.77 18.67
CA THR A 153 -0.48 30.89 18.36
C THR A 153 0.24 29.55 18.18
N CYS A 154 -0.40 28.44 18.61
CA CYS A 154 0.16 27.10 18.62
C CYS A 154 -0.45 26.17 17.56
N ARG A 155 -1.50 26.60 16.84
CA ARG A 155 -2.20 25.76 15.88
C ARG A 155 -2.58 26.53 14.62
N ALA A 156 -1.99 26.14 13.50
CA ALA A 156 -2.34 26.63 12.17
C ALA A 156 -3.29 25.65 11.47
N ILE A 157 -4.27 26.20 10.75
CA ILE A 157 -5.20 25.46 9.91
C ILE A 157 -5.08 26.02 8.50
N VAL A 158 -4.71 25.17 7.56
CA VAL A 158 -4.50 25.55 6.16
C VAL A 158 -5.48 24.78 5.29
N GLU A 159 -6.25 25.49 4.47
CA GLU A 159 -7.12 24.89 3.46
C GLU A 159 -6.34 24.81 2.15
N LEU A 160 -6.12 23.59 1.66
CA LEU A 160 -5.38 23.29 0.44
C LEU A 160 -6.32 22.64 -0.56
N ALA A 161 -6.56 23.29 -1.70
CA ALA A 161 -7.27 22.66 -2.80
C ALA A 161 -6.29 21.99 -3.74
N ILE A 162 -6.52 20.70 -4.03
CA ILE A 162 -5.72 19.92 -4.97
C ILE A 162 -6.61 19.23 -6.00
N PRO A 163 -6.16 19.05 -7.25
CA PRO A 163 -6.82 18.15 -8.18
C PRO A 163 -6.68 16.71 -7.69
N CYS A 164 -7.68 16.23 -6.97
CA CYS A 164 -7.79 14.82 -6.66
C CYS A 164 -8.05 14.03 -7.95
N GLU A 165 -7.23 13.03 -8.23
CA GLU A 165 -7.50 12.10 -9.31
C GLU A 165 -8.77 11.28 -9.04
N LYS A 166 -9.18 10.47 -10.02
CA LYS A 166 -10.30 9.55 -9.84
C LYS A 166 -10.06 8.68 -8.59
N PRO A 167 -11.12 8.42 -7.81
CA PRO A 167 -11.01 7.65 -6.58
C PRO A 167 -10.29 6.33 -6.83
N GLY A 168 -9.18 6.09 -6.12
CA GLY A 168 -8.39 4.87 -6.25
C GLY A 168 -9.12 3.60 -5.75
N PRO A 169 -8.44 2.45 -5.74
CA PRO A 169 -9.03 1.18 -5.32
C PRO A 169 -9.54 1.23 -3.87
N ARG A 170 -10.57 0.43 -3.58
CA ARG A 170 -11.13 0.31 -2.22
C ARG A 170 -10.35 -0.69 -1.40
N VAL A 171 -9.73 -0.21 -0.33
CA VAL A 171 -8.88 -0.98 0.58
C VAL A 171 -9.70 -1.52 1.76
N PHE A 172 -9.52 -2.80 2.08
CA PHE A 172 -10.14 -3.39 3.26
C PHE A 172 -9.30 -3.15 4.52
N GLN A 173 -9.51 -1.99 5.14
CA GLN A 173 -8.78 -1.53 6.31
C GLN A 173 -8.87 -2.51 7.49
N GLY A 174 -7.76 -2.62 8.25
CA GLY A 174 -7.62 -3.46 9.42
C GLY A 174 -7.40 -4.95 9.12
N PHE A 175 -7.33 -5.34 7.84
CA PHE A 175 -6.98 -6.71 7.46
C PHE A 175 -5.47 -6.89 7.36
N THR A 176 -4.96 -8.00 7.87
CA THR A 176 -3.53 -8.33 7.85
C THR A 176 -3.34 -9.81 7.55
N VAL A 177 -2.33 -10.10 6.72
CA VAL A 177 -1.81 -11.45 6.50
C VAL A 177 -0.32 -11.42 6.83
N GLY A 178 0.16 -12.34 7.65
CA GLY A 178 1.58 -12.43 7.96
C GLY A 178 2.02 -13.86 8.25
N PHE A 179 3.33 -14.07 8.34
CA PHE A 179 3.89 -15.37 8.67
C PHE A 179 3.65 -15.73 10.14
N HIS A 180 3.33 -16.99 10.41
CA HIS A 180 3.16 -17.52 11.76
C HIS A 180 4.35 -18.42 12.15
N PRO A 181 4.93 -18.25 13.35
CA PRO A 181 4.62 -17.24 14.37
C PRO A 181 4.98 -15.82 13.91
N ARG A 182 4.27 -14.81 14.45
CA ARG A 182 4.24 -13.43 13.94
C ARG A 182 5.64 -12.84 13.77
N SER A 183 6.06 -12.70 12.51
CA SER A 183 7.40 -12.20 12.17
C SER A 183 7.36 -11.06 11.16
N ARG A 184 6.62 -11.22 10.07
CA ARG A 184 6.50 -10.23 9.00
C ARG A 184 5.13 -10.28 8.33
N GLU A 185 4.56 -9.11 8.12
CA GLU A 185 3.33 -8.90 7.38
C GLU A 185 3.58 -8.94 5.86
N ILE A 186 2.78 -9.75 5.16
CA ILE A 186 2.69 -9.85 3.70
C ILE A 186 1.66 -8.85 3.18
N VAL A 187 0.55 -8.74 3.92
CA VAL A 187 -0.50 -7.76 3.70
C VAL A 187 -0.68 -7.02 5.02
N TYR A 188 -0.68 -5.69 4.97
CA TYR A 188 -0.94 -4.86 6.13
C TYR A 188 -2.01 -3.82 5.79
N ASN A 189 -2.98 -3.68 6.68
CA ASN A 189 -4.12 -2.77 6.52
C ASN A 189 -4.86 -2.92 5.16
N GLY A 190 -4.97 -4.16 4.66
CA GLY A 190 -5.60 -4.48 3.38
C GLY A 190 -4.73 -4.20 2.13
N MET A 191 -3.48 -3.78 2.30
CA MET A 191 -2.54 -3.50 1.20
C MET A 191 -1.38 -4.50 1.18
N THR A 192 -1.09 -5.03 0.00
CA THR A 192 0.03 -5.95 -0.21
C THR A 192 1.35 -5.22 -0.06
N GLN A 193 2.24 -5.77 0.75
CA GLN A 193 3.55 -5.18 1.04
C GLN A 193 4.51 -5.42 -0.14
N LEU A 194 5.45 -4.48 -0.32
CA LEU A 194 6.49 -4.60 -1.35
C LEU A 194 7.29 -5.89 -1.18
N GLY A 195 7.52 -6.58 -2.29
CA GLY A 195 8.14 -7.90 -2.36
C GLY A 195 7.14 -9.06 -2.48
N PHE A 196 5.85 -8.82 -2.30
CA PHE A 196 4.80 -9.83 -2.39
C PHE A 196 3.74 -9.53 -3.45
N GLU A 197 3.84 -8.39 -4.15
CA GLU A 197 2.97 -8.03 -5.27
C GLU A 197 3.25 -8.87 -6.53
N LYS A 198 4.46 -9.42 -6.63
CA LYS A 198 4.93 -10.25 -7.72
C LYS A 198 6.04 -11.19 -7.25
N SER A 199 6.44 -12.10 -8.13
CA SER A 199 7.60 -12.96 -7.89
C SER A 199 8.90 -12.15 -7.81
N HIS A 200 9.66 -12.39 -6.75
CA HIS A 200 10.98 -11.83 -6.53
C HIS A 200 11.94 -12.95 -6.10
N HIS A 201 13.13 -13.00 -6.70
CA HIS A 201 14.10 -14.06 -6.43
C HIS A 201 14.55 -14.11 -4.96
N ASP A 202 14.61 -12.96 -4.30
CA ASP A 202 15.05 -12.82 -2.90
C ASP A 202 13.99 -13.32 -1.89
N PHE A 203 12.74 -13.52 -2.33
CA PHE A 203 11.60 -13.88 -1.47
C PHE A 203 11.08 -15.30 -1.73
N SER A 204 11.97 -16.22 -2.11
CA SER A 204 11.61 -17.61 -2.39
C SER A 204 11.92 -18.58 -1.25
N PHE A 205 10.95 -19.44 -0.95
CA PHE A 205 11.12 -20.57 -0.06
C PHE A 205 12.02 -21.63 -0.69
N SER A 206 12.95 -22.16 0.11
CA SER A 206 13.87 -23.21 -0.30
C SER A 206 13.12 -24.52 -0.56
N THR A 207 13.72 -25.43 -1.34
CA THR A 207 13.14 -26.76 -1.62
C THR A 207 12.78 -27.53 -0.35
N GLU A 208 13.58 -27.39 0.71
CA GLU A 208 13.47 -28.14 1.95
C GLU A 208 12.27 -27.73 2.81
N GLN A 209 11.75 -26.51 2.66
CA GLN A 209 10.65 -26.01 3.46
C GLN A 209 9.30 -26.55 2.94
N PRO A 210 8.66 -27.53 3.61
CA PRO A 210 7.50 -28.22 3.05
C PRO A 210 6.18 -27.51 3.36
N HIS A 211 6.17 -26.67 4.41
CA HIS A 211 4.98 -25.96 4.85
C HIS A 211 5.30 -24.50 5.18
N VAL A 212 4.28 -23.64 4.99
CA VAL A 212 4.25 -22.25 5.42
C VAL A 212 2.91 -21.99 6.08
N THR A 213 2.95 -21.44 7.30
CA THR A 213 1.75 -21.05 8.03
C THR A 213 1.61 -19.54 7.98
N LEU A 214 0.45 -19.06 7.53
CA LEU A 214 0.07 -17.66 7.58
C LEU A 214 -1.01 -17.46 8.64
N TYR A 215 -0.98 -16.32 9.31
CA TYR A 215 -2.09 -15.83 10.12
C TYR A 215 -2.84 -14.75 9.37
N LEU A 216 -4.17 -14.72 9.57
CA LEU A 216 -5.07 -13.71 9.02
C LEU A 216 -5.79 -13.04 10.20
N THR A 217 -5.84 -11.72 10.20
CA THR A 217 -6.62 -10.93 11.16
C THR A 217 -7.44 -9.87 10.44
N ALA A 218 -8.61 -9.55 10.99
CA ALA A 218 -9.44 -8.44 10.55
C ALA A 218 -10.15 -7.81 11.76
N ILE A 219 -10.69 -6.61 11.58
CA ILE A 219 -11.58 -5.99 12.56
C ILE A 219 -12.85 -6.86 12.69
N ALA A 220 -13.20 -7.23 13.92
CA ALA A 220 -14.27 -8.19 14.19
C ALA A 220 -15.62 -7.79 13.58
N SER A 221 -15.97 -6.50 13.57
CA SER A 221 -17.21 -5.99 12.98
C SER A 221 -17.29 -6.14 11.45
N HIS A 222 -16.16 -6.38 10.78
CA HIS A 222 -16.09 -6.49 9.32
C HIS A 222 -15.53 -7.83 8.83
N SER A 223 -15.10 -8.72 9.73
CA SER A 223 -14.43 -9.98 9.38
C SER A 223 -15.29 -10.89 8.50
N TYR A 224 -16.61 -10.85 8.63
CA TYR A 224 -17.56 -11.64 7.84
C TYR A 224 -17.48 -11.36 6.32
N ARG A 225 -16.86 -10.26 5.92
CA ARG A 225 -16.68 -9.89 4.51
C ARG A 225 -15.56 -10.67 3.85
N VAL A 226 -14.61 -11.18 4.63
CA VAL A 226 -13.47 -11.97 4.13
C VAL A 226 -13.98 -13.32 3.67
N GLN A 227 -13.73 -13.65 2.41
CA GLN A 227 -14.15 -14.91 1.80
C GLN A 227 -13.02 -15.93 1.78
N LYS A 228 -13.35 -17.15 1.35
CA LYS A 228 -12.40 -18.24 1.19
C LYS A 228 -11.28 -17.87 0.18
N PRO A 229 -10.00 -18.09 0.53
CA PRO A 229 -8.89 -17.86 -0.39
C PRO A 229 -8.92 -18.77 -1.63
N ILE A 230 -8.42 -18.23 -2.74
CA ILE A 230 -8.26 -18.91 -4.03
C ILE A 230 -6.76 -18.97 -4.34
N ILE A 231 -6.27 -20.13 -4.79
CA ILE A 231 -4.84 -20.33 -5.10
C ILE A 231 -4.68 -20.64 -6.58
N LYS A 232 -3.69 -20.00 -7.19
CA LYS A 232 -3.21 -20.30 -8.54
C LYS A 232 -1.70 -20.51 -8.51
N VAL A 233 -1.23 -21.52 -9.22
CA VAL A 233 0.19 -21.91 -9.25
C VAL A 233 0.72 -21.73 -10.67
N PHE A 234 1.89 -21.10 -10.80
CA PHE A 234 2.54 -20.89 -12.07
C PHE A 234 4.02 -21.32 -12.01
N PRO A 235 4.51 -22.14 -12.95
CA PRO A 235 3.73 -22.89 -13.94
C PRO A 235 2.78 -23.92 -13.29
N GLU A 236 1.64 -24.20 -13.92
CA GLU A 236 0.54 -25.01 -13.35
C GLU A 236 0.96 -26.45 -12.98
N ASN A 237 1.97 -26.98 -13.68
CA ASN A 237 2.43 -28.35 -13.50
C ASN A 237 3.77 -28.38 -12.76
N GLY A 238 3.83 -29.11 -11.64
CA GLY A 238 5.09 -29.45 -10.98
C GLY A 238 5.20 -29.03 -9.52
N LEU A 239 4.27 -28.22 -9.02
CA LEU A 239 4.09 -27.93 -7.60
C LEU A 239 2.64 -28.22 -7.20
N GLU A 240 2.45 -29.17 -6.30
CA GLU A 240 1.15 -29.46 -5.68
C GLU A 240 1.00 -28.64 -4.40
N ILE A 241 -0.17 -28.05 -4.17
CA ILE A 241 -0.45 -27.25 -2.97
C ILE A 241 -1.73 -27.72 -2.34
N LYS A 242 -1.67 -27.99 -1.04
CA LYS A 242 -2.81 -28.28 -0.18
C LYS A 242 -2.98 -27.15 0.82
N LEU A 243 -4.16 -26.53 0.81
CA LEU A 243 -4.53 -25.47 1.73
C LEU A 243 -5.36 -26.03 2.88
N THR A 244 -4.93 -25.81 4.11
CA THR A 244 -5.64 -26.25 5.32
C THR A 244 -5.68 -25.14 6.37
N GLY A 245 -6.40 -25.36 7.47
CA GLY A 245 -6.55 -24.38 8.56
C GLY A 245 -7.90 -23.66 8.55
N THR A 246 -8.15 -22.84 9.57
CA THR A 246 -9.44 -22.16 9.76
C THR A 246 -9.71 -21.15 8.64
N GLY A 247 -8.68 -20.46 8.14
CA GLY A 247 -8.79 -19.53 7.01
C GLY A 247 -9.09 -20.22 5.68
N ALA A 248 -8.65 -21.46 5.50
CA ALA A 248 -8.89 -22.23 4.26
C ALA A 248 -10.37 -22.60 4.08
N THR A 249 -11.12 -22.67 5.18
CA THR A 249 -12.57 -22.99 5.18
C THR A 249 -13.45 -21.76 5.03
N GLY A 250 -12.88 -20.55 5.07
CA GLY A 250 -13.63 -19.29 5.01
C GLY A 250 -14.15 -18.81 6.36
N ASN A 251 -13.62 -19.31 7.48
CA ASN A 251 -13.98 -18.77 8.78
C ASN A 251 -13.49 -17.32 8.91
N PRO A 252 -14.35 -16.39 9.39
CA PRO A 252 -13.98 -14.99 9.53
C PRO A 252 -12.77 -14.79 10.47
N PRO A 253 -11.65 -14.21 10.02
CA PRO A 253 -10.52 -13.91 10.88
C PRO A 253 -10.82 -12.69 11.77
N THR A 254 -10.47 -12.74 13.05
CA THR A 254 -10.54 -11.55 13.93
C THR A 254 -9.21 -11.28 14.60
N THR A 255 -8.96 -10.05 15.04
CA THR A 255 -7.73 -9.71 15.77
C THR A 255 -7.55 -10.53 17.06
N LEU A 256 -8.64 -10.83 17.77
CA LEU A 256 -8.61 -11.64 19.01
C LEU A 256 -8.59 -13.15 18.73
N SER A 257 -9.07 -13.58 17.57
CA SER A 257 -9.10 -14.98 17.15
C SER A 257 -8.61 -15.06 15.70
N PRO A 258 -7.29 -14.96 15.46
CA PRO A 258 -6.72 -15.02 14.12
C PRO A 258 -7.06 -16.34 13.44
N SER A 259 -7.33 -16.29 12.14
CA SER A 259 -7.42 -17.52 11.34
C SER A 259 -6.05 -17.96 10.86
N THR A 260 -5.85 -19.26 10.72
CA THR A 260 -4.61 -19.83 10.20
C THR A 260 -4.83 -20.38 8.79
N LEU A 261 -3.83 -20.16 7.94
CA LEU A 261 -3.77 -20.68 6.60
C LEU A 261 -2.46 -21.45 6.45
N LEU A 262 -2.56 -22.77 6.46
CA LEU A 262 -1.42 -23.67 6.29
C LEU A 262 -1.32 -24.06 4.82
N LEU A 263 -0.25 -23.60 4.18
CA LEU A 263 0.17 -24.00 2.85
C LEU A 263 1.12 -25.18 2.99
N ASP A 264 0.68 -26.34 2.53
CA ASP A 264 1.50 -27.54 2.44
C ASP A 264 1.80 -27.78 0.96
N TRP A 265 3.06 -27.68 0.57
CA TRP A 265 3.45 -27.72 -0.84
C TRP A 265 4.46 -28.82 -1.14
N ARG A 266 4.23 -29.53 -2.24
CA ARG A 266 5.01 -30.68 -2.65
C ARG A 266 5.54 -30.49 -4.06
N CYS A 267 6.87 -30.45 -4.18
CA CYS A 267 7.54 -30.43 -5.47
C CYS A 267 7.38 -31.78 -6.18
N LEU A 268 6.70 -31.78 -7.32
CA LEU A 268 6.54 -32.94 -8.20
C LEU A 268 7.59 -32.93 -9.32
N LYS A 269 8.00 -31.75 -9.78
CA LYS A 269 9.01 -31.57 -10.82
C LYS A 269 10.04 -30.52 -10.40
N ALA A 270 11.32 -30.85 -10.59
CA ALA A 270 12.39 -29.88 -10.41
C ALA A 270 12.28 -28.77 -11.47
N HIS A 271 12.53 -27.55 -11.06
CA HIS A 271 12.47 -26.37 -11.92
C HIS A 271 13.56 -25.37 -11.54
N ASN A 272 14.19 -24.78 -12.55
CA ASN A 272 15.32 -23.87 -12.34
C ASN A 272 14.89 -22.47 -11.90
N THR A 273 13.62 -22.10 -12.12
CA THR A 273 13.02 -20.88 -11.59
C THR A 273 11.98 -21.22 -10.51
N PRO A 274 11.74 -20.33 -9.55
CA PRO A 274 10.71 -20.55 -8.54
C PRO A 274 9.33 -20.74 -9.18
N TYR A 275 8.52 -21.62 -8.58
CA TYR A 275 7.08 -21.62 -8.81
C TYR A 275 6.47 -20.44 -8.08
N GLU A 276 5.52 -19.77 -8.72
CA GLU A 276 4.74 -18.67 -8.17
C GLU A 276 3.41 -19.22 -7.65
N VAL A 277 3.07 -18.86 -6.43
CA VAL A 277 1.83 -19.22 -5.76
C VAL A 277 1.09 -17.93 -5.50
N ASN A 278 0.14 -17.61 -6.38
CA ASN A 278 -0.73 -16.46 -6.22
C ASN A 278 -1.91 -16.83 -5.34
N ILE A 279 -2.09 -16.09 -4.25
CA ILE A 279 -3.17 -16.25 -3.29
C ILE A 279 -4.05 -15.01 -3.37
N THR A 280 -5.30 -15.22 -3.77
CA THR A 280 -6.34 -14.18 -3.82
C THR A 280 -7.33 -14.42 -2.69
N ILE A 281 -7.58 -13.42 -1.85
CA ILE A 281 -8.58 -13.43 -0.78
C ILE A 281 -9.68 -12.43 -1.16
N PRO A 282 -10.84 -12.89 -1.65
CA PRO A 282 -11.93 -11.99 -1.98
C PRO A 282 -12.52 -11.33 -0.73
N VAL A 283 -12.92 -10.07 -0.85
CA VAL A 283 -13.57 -9.32 0.23
C VAL A 283 -14.80 -8.60 -0.30
N VAL A 284 -15.95 -8.84 0.33
CA VAL A 284 -17.23 -8.31 -0.14
C VAL A 284 -17.27 -6.77 -0.06
N GLY A 285 -17.35 -6.13 -1.23
CA GLY A 285 -17.46 -4.68 -1.39
C GLY A 285 -16.13 -3.92 -1.48
N TYR A 286 -15.01 -4.63 -1.59
CA TYR A 286 -13.65 -4.09 -1.67
C TYR A 286 -12.89 -4.76 -2.81
N GLU A 287 -11.71 -4.23 -3.15
CA GLU A 287 -10.80 -4.95 -4.03
C GLU A 287 -10.30 -6.24 -3.36
N PRO A 288 -10.12 -7.32 -4.14
CA PRO A 288 -9.56 -8.54 -3.60
C PRO A 288 -8.12 -8.31 -3.12
N ILE A 289 -7.75 -9.03 -2.07
CA ILE A 289 -6.40 -8.97 -1.51
C ILE A 289 -5.58 -10.05 -2.18
N GLU A 290 -4.51 -9.67 -2.87
CA GLU A 290 -3.72 -10.59 -3.68
C GLU A 290 -2.23 -10.46 -3.33
N PHE A 291 -1.57 -11.60 -3.16
CA PHE A 291 -0.13 -11.66 -2.91
C PHE A 291 0.48 -12.94 -3.47
N VAL A 292 1.77 -12.89 -3.75
CA VAL A 292 2.53 -13.97 -4.38
C VAL A 292 3.58 -14.49 -3.40
N LEU A 293 3.59 -15.81 -3.21
CA LEU A 293 4.69 -16.53 -2.57
C LEU A 293 5.43 -17.34 -3.61
N THR A 294 6.75 -17.46 -3.47
CA THR A 294 7.56 -18.21 -4.44
C THR A 294 8.24 -19.41 -3.79
N LYS A 295 8.31 -20.53 -4.52
CA LYS A 295 8.84 -21.80 -4.02
C LYS A 295 9.84 -22.37 -5.02
N MET A 296 11.08 -22.58 -4.57
CA MET A 296 12.08 -23.31 -5.34
C MET A 296 11.86 -24.81 -5.20
N CYS A 297 11.96 -25.52 -6.32
CA CYS A 297 12.01 -26.97 -6.39
C CYS A 297 13.28 -27.38 -7.13
N GLY A 298 14.41 -27.39 -6.43
CA GLY A 298 15.68 -27.85 -6.98
C GLY A 298 15.80 -29.37 -7.00
N GLU A 299 16.73 -29.89 -7.79
CA GLU A 299 17.11 -31.31 -7.70
C GLU A 299 17.74 -31.60 -6.33
N TRP A 300 17.22 -32.63 -5.63
CA TRP A 300 17.70 -33.10 -4.32
C TRP A 300 19.23 -33.31 -4.27
N LYS A 301 19.87 -33.60 -5.40
CA LYS A 301 21.32 -33.82 -5.51
C LYS A 301 22.16 -32.54 -5.41
N ARG A 302 21.63 -31.34 -5.72
CA ARG A 302 22.38 -30.06 -5.61
C ARG A 302 22.35 -29.45 -4.21
N ALA A 303 21.29 -29.69 -3.43
CA ALA A 303 21.16 -29.14 -2.07
C ALA A 303 22.23 -29.70 -1.10
N LYS A 304 22.61 -30.98 -1.25
CA LYS A 304 23.74 -31.57 -0.49
C LYS A 304 25.12 -31.06 -0.93
N LEU A 305 25.29 -30.69 -2.20
CA LEU A 305 26.59 -30.25 -2.73
C LEU A 305 26.96 -28.82 -2.31
N LEU A 306 25.98 -27.97 -2.02
CA LEU A 306 26.20 -26.61 -1.51
C LEU A 306 26.38 -26.58 0.01
N THR A 307 25.85 -27.56 0.74
CA THR A 307 26.11 -27.73 2.19
C THR A 307 27.39 -28.50 2.48
N SER A 308 27.93 -29.25 1.51
CA SER A 308 29.22 -29.95 1.63
C SER A 308 30.44 -29.14 1.17
N ARG A 309 30.24 -27.88 0.76
CA ARG A 309 31.32 -26.92 0.45
C ARG A 309 31.20 -25.71 1.38
N GLY A 310 31.39 -25.95 2.68
CA GLY A 310 31.89 -24.93 3.59
C GLY A 310 33.41 -24.76 3.42
N PRO A 311 33.99 -23.64 3.89
CA PRO A 311 35.40 -23.27 3.71
C PRO A 311 36.39 -24.31 4.24
#